data_AF-A0A8T7H972-F1
#
_entry.id   AF-A0A8T7H972-F1
#
_cell.length_a   1.000
_cell.length_b   1.000
_cell.length_c   1.000
_cell.angle_alpha   90.00
_cell.angle_beta   90.00
_cell.angle_gamma   90.00
#
_symmetry.space_group_name_H-M   'P 1'
#
loop_
_entity.id
_entity.type
_entity.pdbx_description
1 polymer ?
#
loop_
_entity_poly.entity_id
_entity_poly.type
_entity_poly.pdbx_seq_one_letter_code
_entity_poly.pdbx_strand_id
1 'polypeptide(L)'
;MVFDATRKSLYWMMAGIVITMTIFGFAMILSMFQNSQLATPEEFEAEIIALRFTQSEDCFAYKDLKTGRVFPSVIDPLKLNKDQLQRCYQTSTSAKGLKDFNFGVEVDGFTQTPLMTNNFILNRVKFELPKKKVFVKNGDQFIETQMKVSISR
;
A
#
# COMPACT_ATOMS: atom_id res chain seq x y z
N MET A 1 -0.54 67.55 16.87
CA MET A 1 0.33 66.49 17.41
C MET A 1 -0.40 65.16 17.67
N VAL A 2 -1.66 65.16 18.17
CA VAL A 2 -2.42 63.92 18.44
C VAL A 2 -2.73 63.11 17.17
N PHE A 3 -3.08 63.77 16.06
CA PHE A 3 -3.42 63.11 14.79
C PHE A 3 -2.24 62.32 14.15
N ASP A 4 -1.00 62.76 14.34
CA ASP A 4 0.19 62.04 13.85
C ASP A 4 0.49 60.78 14.67
N ALA A 5 0.30 60.86 15.99
CA ALA A 5 0.48 59.71 16.87
C ALA A 5 -0.53 58.60 16.57
N THR A 6 -1.79 58.97 16.32
CA THR A 6 -2.85 58.02 15.94
C THR A 6 -2.60 57.38 14.58
N ARG A 7 -2.17 58.15 13.56
CA ARG A 7 -1.80 57.59 12.25
C ARG A 7 -0.61 56.64 12.34
N LYS A 8 0.44 57.02 13.06
CA LYS A 8 1.63 56.17 13.26
C LYS A 8 1.26 54.86 13.96
N SER A 9 0.43 54.92 15.00
CA SER A 9 -0.07 53.73 15.71
C SER A 9 -0.86 52.80 14.77
N LEU A 10 -1.74 53.36 13.93
CA LEU A 10 -2.52 52.59 12.96
C LEU A 10 -1.63 51.86 11.94
N TYR A 11 -0.59 52.53 11.42
CA TYR A 11 0.35 51.89 10.49
C TYR A 11 1.13 50.75 11.14
N TRP A 12 1.58 50.90 12.38
CA TRP A 12 2.27 49.82 13.11
C TRP A 12 1.35 48.63 13.39
N MET A 13 0.08 48.88 13.72
CA MET A 13 -0.91 47.81 13.92
C MET A 13 -1.18 47.05 12.62
N MET A 14 -1.36 47.74 11.49
CA MET A 14 -1.52 47.08 10.18
C MET A 14 -0.27 46.31 9.76
N ALA A 15 0.93 46.87 9.97
CA ALA A 15 2.18 46.19 9.69
C ALA A 15 2.29 44.89 10.52
N GLY A 16 1.93 44.92 11.81
CA GLY A 16 1.91 43.74 12.67
C GLY A 16 0.98 42.64 12.14
N ILE A 17 -0.22 43.00 11.66
CA ILE A 17 -1.16 42.04 11.07
C ILE A 17 -0.58 41.40 9.81
N VAL A 18 -0.02 42.21 8.90
CA VAL A 18 0.56 41.73 7.63
C VAL A 18 1.75 40.80 7.88
N ILE A 19 2.64 41.18 8.81
CA ILE A 19 3.79 40.34 9.20
C ILE A 19 3.29 39.01 9.77
N THR A 20 2.30 39.05 10.66
CA THR A 20 1.75 37.84 11.29
C THR A 20 1.11 36.93 10.25
N MET A 21 0.28 37.47 9.34
CA MET A 21 -0.30 36.70 8.23
C MET A 21 0.77 36.06 7.35
N THR A 22 1.87 36.77 7.08
CA THR A 22 2.97 36.25 6.26
C THR A 22 3.67 35.07 6.96
N ILE A 23 3.92 35.17 8.26
CA ILE A 23 4.53 34.09 9.05
C ILE A 23 3.63 32.85 9.06
N PHE A 24 2.32 33.02 9.32
CA PHE A 24 1.37 31.91 9.30
C PHE A 24 1.23 31.29 7.91
N GLY A 25 1.18 32.11 6.85
CA GLY A 25 1.15 31.63 5.48
C GLY A 25 2.38 30.80 5.13
N PHE A 26 3.57 31.27 5.52
CA PHE A 26 4.82 30.54 5.29
C PHE A 26 4.87 29.22 6.07
N ALA A 27 4.44 29.22 7.34
CA ALA A 27 4.37 28.00 8.14
C ALA A 27 3.41 26.94 7.54
N MET A 28 2.26 27.38 7.00
CA MET A 28 1.34 26.47 6.28
C MET A 28 1.98 25.88 5.03
N ILE A 29 2.67 26.69 4.22
CA ILE A 29 3.36 26.21 3.01
C ILE A 29 4.43 25.17 3.37
N LEU A 30 5.23 25.43 4.40
CA LEU A 30 6.24 24.47 4.87
C LEU A 30 5.62 23.14 5.33
N SER A 31 4.53 23.20 6.09
CA SER A 31 3.80 22.00 6.54
C SER A 31 3.24 21.19 5.36
N MET A 32 2.66 21.86 4.37
CA MET A 32 2.18 21.20 3.15
C MET A 32 3.32 20.56 2.35
N PHE A 33 4.47 21.24 2.24
CA PHE A 33 5.63 20.73 1.52
C PHE A 33 6.22 19.50 2.20
N GLN A 34 6.37 19.52 3.54
CA GLN A 34 6.83 18.37 4.32
C GLN A 34 5.92 17.15 4.11
N ASN A 35 4.60 17.34 4.16
CA ASN A 35 3.66 16.25 3.95
C ASN A 35 3.72 15.66 2.53
N SER A 36 4.01 16.48 1.51
CA SER A 36 4.11 16.01 0.12
C SER A 36 5.38 15.19 -0.16
N GLN A 37 6.49 15.52 0.49
CA GLN A 37 7.79 14.84 0.29
C GLN A 37 7.94 13.58 1.15
N LEU A 38 7.21 13.50 2.27
CA LEU A 38 7.23 12.36 3.19
C LEU A 38 6.16 11.30 2.86
N ALA A 39 5.34 11.52 1.83
CA ALA A 39 4.38 10.52 1.39
C ALA A 39 5.11 9.32 0.80
N THR A 40 4.95 8.16 1.44
CA THR A 40 5.47 6.88 0.90
C THR A 40 4.84 6.64 -0.47
N PRO A 41 5.62 6.30 -1.51
CA PRO A 41 5.05 5.95 -2.79
C PRO A 41 4.11 4.74 -2.64
N GLU A 42 2.92 4.81 -3.26
CA GLU A 42 1.90 3.77 -3.13
C GLU A 42 2.41 2.38 -3.56
N GLU A 43 3.36 2.34 -4.50
CA GLU A 43 4.01 1.12 -4.98
C GLU A 43 4.76 0.40 -3.84
N PHE A 44 5.47 1.15 -2.98
CA PHE A 44 6.18 0.57 -1.83
C PHE A 44 5.21 0.06 -0.76
N GLU A 45 4.14 0.82 -0.49
CA GLU A 45 3.12 0.37 0.47
C GLU A 45 2.43 -0.92 -0.01
N ALA A 46 2.04 -0.96 -1.28
CA ALA A 46 1.47 -2.15 -1.90
C ALA A 46 2.45 -3.33 -1.89
N GLU A 47 3.73 -3.07 -2.15
CA GLU A 47 4.77 -4.10 -2.13
C GLU A 47 4.94 -4.73 -0.74
N ILE A 48 4.98 -3.91 0.32
CA ILE A 48 5.09 -4.38 1.70
C ILE A 48 3.90 -5.28 2.06
N ILE A 49 2.69 -4.91 1.66
CA ILE A 49 1.50 -5.73 1.89
C ILE A 49 1.59 -7.03 1.08
N ALA A 50 1.99 -6.96 -0.18
CA ALA A 50 2.11 -8.12 -1.06
C ALA A 50 3.17 -9.14 -0.59
N LEU A 51 4.19 -8.72 0.17
CA LEU A 51 5.15 -9.65 0.77
C LEU A 51 4.47 -10.67 1.68
N ARG A 52 3.38 -10.29 2.36
CA ARG A 52 2.62 -11.18 3.25
C ARG A 52 2.14 -12.44 2.53
N PHE A 53 1.78 -12.35 1.24
CA PHE A 53 1.30 -13.49 0.46
C PHE A 53 2.30 -14.64 0.42
N THR A 54 3.60 -14.32 0.43
CA THR A 54 4.70 -15.29 0.31
C THR A 54 5.42 -15.58 1.63
N GLN A 55 5.14 -14.82 2.69
CA GLN A 55 5.84 -14.93 3.97
C GLN A 55 4.97 -15.49 5.10
N SER A 56 3.64 -15.39 5.01
CA SER A 56 2.73 -15.84 6.07
C SER A 56 2.12 -17.20 5.78
N GLU A 57 2.04 -18.06 6.79
CA GLU A 57 1.36 -19.36 6.72
C GLU A 57 -0.15 -19.25 6.52
N ASP A 58 -0.74 -18.13 6.99
CA ASP A 58 -2.15 -17.79 6.80
C ASP A 58 -2.45 -17.37 5.35
N CYS A 59 -1.41 -17.20 4.54
CA CYS A 59 -1.50 -16.88 3.13
C CYS A 59 -1.03 -18.08 2.30
N PHE A 60 -0.15 -17.87 1.32
CA PHE A 60 0.28 -18.94 0.42
C PHE A 60 1.57 -19.61 0.86
N ALA A 61 2.23 -19.15 1.94
CA ALA A 61 3.50 -19.71 2.34
C ALA A 61 3.37 -21.18 2.79
N TYR A 62 4.33 -21.99 2.36
CA TYR A 62 4.44 -23.39 2.71
C TYR A 62 4.86 -23.56 4.16
N LYS A 63 4.14 -24.42 4.87
CA LYS A 63 4.46 -24.85 6.23
C LYS A 63 4.73 -26.35 6.21
N ASP A 64 5.91 -26.75 6.65
CA ASP A 64 6.21 -28.16 6.84
C ASP A 64 5.45 -28.66 8.08
N LEU A 65 4.55 -29.62 7.88
CA LEU A 65 3.73 -30.21 8.94
C LEU A 65 4.53 -31.04 9.95
N LYS A 66 5.72 -31.53 9.58
CA LYS A 66 6.56 -32.33 10.48
C LYS A 66 7.35 -31.45 11.46
N THR A 67 7.90 -30.34 10.97
CA THR A 67 8.74 -29.43 11.76
C THR A 67 8.00 -28.21 12.27
N GLY A 68 6.81 -27.92 11.73
CA GLY A 68 6.04 -26.70 11.99
C GLY A 68 6.64 -25.43 11.38
N ARG A 69 7.72 -25.55 10.61
CA ARG A 69 8.45 -24.40 10.05
C ARG A 69 7.77 -23.85 8.81
N VAL A 70 7.61 -22.53 8.76
CA VAL A 70 7.17 -21.79 7.57
C VAL A 70 8.39 -21.47 6.71
N PHE A 71 8.28 -21.70 5.41
CA PHE A 71 9.33 -21.40 4.44
C PHE A 71 8.91 -20.16 3.65
N PRO A 72 9.54 -18.99 3.92
CA PRO A 72 9.25 -17.77 3.18
C PRO A 72 9.62 -17.93 1.70
N SER A 73 8.86 -17.26 0.83
CA SER A 73 9.03 -17.32 -0.64
C SER A 73 8.83 -18.71 -1.25
N VAL A 74 8.40 -19.69 -0.46
CA VAL A 74 7.94 -21.00 -0.91
C VAL A 74 6.43 -21.03 -0.78
N ILE A 75 5.75 -21.26 -1.89
CA ILE A 75 4.30 -21.31 -1.98
C ILE A 75 3.83 -22.76 -1.90
N ASP A 76 2.77 -22.98 -1.12
CA ASP A 76 2.01 -24.22 -1.10
C ASP A 76 0.93 -24.16 -2.21
N PRO A 77 0.98 -25.04 -3.23
CA PRO A 77 0.01 -25.02 -4.32
C PRO A 77 -1.41 -25.32 -3.84
N LEU A 78 -1.60 -26.04 -2.73
CA LEU A 78 -2.92 -26.31 -2.18
C LEU A 78 -3.57 -25.04 -1.61
N LYS A 79 -2.73 -24.08 -1.18
CA LYS A 79 -3.16 -22.78 -0.66
C LYS A 79 -3.39 -21.74 -1.76
N LEU A 80 -2.97 -21.99 -3.00
CA LEU A 80 -3.21 -21.08 -4.14
C LEU A 80 -4.66 -21.12 -4.63
N ASN A 81 -5.58 -20.68 -3.78
CA ASN A 81 -6.99 -20.59 -4.09
C ASN A 81 -7.62 -19.31 -3.50
N LYS A 82 -8.83 -19.01 -3.99
CA LYS A 82 -9.54 -17.77 -3.64
C LYS A 82 -9.92 -17.70 -2.17
N ASP A 83 -10.31 -18.82 -1.57
CA ASP A 83 -10.73 -18.87 -0.16
C ASP A 83 -9.57 -18.53 0.77
N GLN A 84 -8.37 -19.04 0.46
CA GLN A 84 -7.16 -18.73 1.20
C GLN A 84 -6.76 -17.26 1.01
N LEU A 85 -6.85 -16.72 -0.21
CA LEU A 85 -6.58 -15.30 -0.47
C LEU A 85 -7.49 -14.40 0.36
N GLN A 86 -8.78 -14.73 0.44
CA GLN A 86 -9.75 -13.96 1.21
C GLN A 86 -9.50 -14.05 2.72
N ARG A 87 -9.04 -15.19 3.23
CA ARG A 87 -8.63 -15.32 4.64
C ARG A 87 -7.35 -14.54 4.94
N CYS A 88 -6.40 -14.57 4.03
CA CYS A 88 -5.12 -13.87 4.14
C CYS A 88 -5.29 -12.35 4.14
N TYR A 89 -6.13 -11.84 3.24
CA TYR A 89 -6.35 -10.42 3.04
C TYR A 89 -7.78 -10.13 2.58
N GLN A 90 -8.51 -9.41 3.43
CA GLN A 90 -9.87 -8.95 3.14
C GLN A 90 -9.97 -7.45 3.41
N THR A 91 -10.44 -6.69 2.44
CA THR A 91 -10.70 -5.26 2.60
C THR A 91 -12.13 -5.03 3.12
N SER A 92 -12.34 -3.93 3.84
CA SER A 92 -13.66 -3.63 4.42
C SER A 92 -14.75 -3.54 3.34
N THR A 93 -15.87 -4.22 3.56
CA THR A 93 -17.06 -4.15 2.70
C THR A 93 -17.77 -2.80 2.75
N SER A 94 -17.54 -1.99 3.79
CA SER A 94 -18.20 -0.69 3.98
C SER A 94 -17.53 0.47 3.24
N ALA A 95 -16.30 0.28 2.76
CA ALA A 95 -15.64 1.24 1.90
C ALA A 95 -16.02 0.93 0.46
N LYS A 96 -16.69 1.87 -0.21
CA LYS A 96 -16.72 1.94 -1.69
C LYS A 96 -15.29 1.63 -2.17
N GLY A 97 -15.07 0.45 -2.77
CA GLY A 97 -13.82 -0.35 -2.75
C GLY A 97 -12.55 0.23 -3.38
N LEU A 98 -12.18 1.47 -3.02
CA LEU A 98 -11.16 2.27 -3.68
C LEU A 98 -10.20 2.96 -2.68
N LYS A 99 -10.39 2.78 -1.37
CA LYS A 99 -9.44 3.32 -0.36
C LYS A 99 -8.31 2.35 -0.06
N ASP A 100 -8.61 1.05 -0.02
CA ASP A 100 -7.64 0.00 0.31
C ASP A 100 -7.02 -0.56 -0.97
N PHE A 101 -5.82 -1.14 -0.85
CA PHE A 101 -5.20 -1.87 -1.95
C PHE A 101 -5.93 -3.18 -2.19
N ASN A 102 -6.39 -3.42 -3.41
CA ASN A 102 -6.96 -4.71 -3.80
C ASN A 102 -5.99 -5.41 -4.74
N PHE A 103 -5.82 -6.71 -4.57
CA PHE A 103 -4.76 -7.48 -5.21
C PHE A 103 -5.34 -8.54 -6.15
N GLY A 104 -4.76 -8.63 -7.33
CA GLY A 104 -4.81 -9.77 -8.22
C GLY A 104 -3.47 -10.50 -8.16
N VAL A 105 -3.47 -11.78 -7.81
CA VAL A 105 -2.27 -12.60 -7.66
C VAL A 105 -2.30 -13.73 -8.69
N GLU A 106 -1.22 -13.88 -9.43
CA GLU A 106 -1.04 -14.94 -10.42
C GLU A 106 0.35 -15.56 -10.21
N VAL A 107 0.43 -16.89 -10.25
CA VAL A 107 1.67 -17.66 -10.15
C VAL A 107 1.82 -18.47 -11.43
N ASP A 108 2.87 -18.16 -12.19
CA ASP A 108 3.09 -18.73 -13.53
C ASP A 108 3.15 -20.27 -13.43
N GLY A 109 2.24 -20.94 -14.16
CA GLY A 109 2.14 -22.41 -14.22
C GLY A 109 1.31 -23.08 -13.12
N PHE A 110 0.83 -22.34 -12.12
CA PHE A 110 0.05 -22.89 -10.99
C PHE A 110 -1.36 -22.28 -10.85
N THR A 111 -1.56 -21.04 -11.28
CA THR A 111 -2.88 -20.41 -11.35
C THR A 111 -3.38 -20.37 -12.79
N GLN A 112 -4.59 -20.89 -13.04
CA GLN A 112 -5.23 -20.80 -14.37
C GLN A 112 -5.83 -19.41 -14.63
N THR A 113 -6.32 -18.76 -13.57
CA THR A 113 -6.84 -17.40 -13.60
C THR A 113 -6.29 -16.61 -12.40
N PRO A 114 -6.13 -15.28 -12.51
CA PRO A 114 -5.66 -14.47 -11.40
C PRO A 114 -6.59 -14.58 -10.19
N LEU A 115 -6.03 -14.86 -9.02
CA LEU A 115 -6.73 -14.88 -7.75
C LEU A 115 -6.95 -13.44 -7.29
N MET A 116 -8.20 -13.06 -7.06
CA MET A 116 -8.58 -11.67 -6.80
C MET A 116 -9.14 -11.50 -5.38
N THR A 117 -8.73 -10.43 -4.71
CA THR A 117 -9.34 -10.02 -3.43
C THR A 117 -10.78 -9.54 -3.63
N ASN A 118 -11.54 -9.45 -2.54
CA ASN A 118 -12.98 -9.22 -2.55
C ASN A 118 -13.45 -7.97 -3.32
N ASN A 119 -12.67 -6.89 -3.30
CA ASN A 119 -13.01 -5.63 -3.98
C ASN A 119 -12.09 -5.34 -5.19
N PHE A 120 -11.39 -6.34 -5.73
CA PHE A 120 -10.55 -6.14 -6.91
C PHE A 120 -11.38 -5.90 -8.18
N ILE A 121 -11.02 -4.88 -8.96
CA ILE A 121 -11.72 -4.50 -10.20
C ILE A 121 -10.75 -4.59 -11.38
N LEU A 122 -10.96 -5.56 -12.27
CA LEU A 122 -10.13 -5.82 -13.46
C LEU A 122 -9.92 -4.58 -14.36
N ASN A 123 -10.97 -3.79 -14.57
CA ASN A 123 -10.91 -2.61 -15.46
C ASN A 123 -10.34 -1.36 -14.76
N ARG A 124 -9.84 -1.48 -13.52
CA ARG A 124 -9.24 -0.39 -12.73
C ARG A 124 -7.92 -0.80 -12.10
N VAL A 125 -7.14 -1.63 -12.80
CA VAL A 125 -5.76 -1.88 -12.40
C VAL A 125 -4.97 -0.58 -12.52
N LYS A 126 -4.41 -0.11 -11.41
CA LYS A 126 -3.67 1.15 -11.33
C LYS A 126 -2.21 0.94 -11.74
N PHE A 127 -1.61 -0.13 -11.22
CA PHE A 127 -0.24 -0.55 -11.54
C PHE A 127 -0.03 -2.04 -11.21
N GLU A 128 1.08 -2.58 -11.67
CA GLU A 128 1.53 -3.94 -11.38
C GLU A 128 2.89 -3.88 -10.69
N LEU A 129 3.10 -4.72 -9.68
CA LEU A 129 4.40 -4.85 -9.06
C LEU A 129 5.35 -5.65 -9.97
N PRO A 130 6.67 -5.39 -9.89
CA PRO A 130 7.66 -6.22 -10.56
C PRO A 130 7.44 -7.71 -10.23
N LYS A 131 7.51 -8.57 -11.25
CA LYS A 131 7.38 -10.02 -11.06
C LYS A 131 8.41 -10.50 -10.05
N LYS A 132 7.94 -11.18 -9.00
CA LYS A 132 8.80 -11.72 -7.93
C LYS A 132 9.09 -13.18 -8.19
N LYS A 133 10.37 -13.55 -8.03
CA LYS A 133 10.76 -14.97 -8.05
C LYS A 133 10.26 -15.65 -6.79
N VAL A 134 9.59 -16.78 -6.96
CA VAL A 134 9.04 -17.60 -5.88
C VAL A 134 9.28 -19.07 -6.18
N PHE A 135 9.30 -19.90 -5.15
CA PHE A 135 9.32 -21.35 -5.30
C PHE A 135 7.93 -21.91 -5.03
N VAL A 136 7.54 -22.98 -5.70
CA VAL A 136 6.31 -23.72 -5.39
C VAL A 136 6.68 -25.14 -4.98
N LYS A 137 6.14 -25.60 -3.85
CA LYS A 137 6.35 -26.97 -3.37
C LYS A 137 5.47 -27.93 -4.18
N ASN A 138 6.07 -28.80 -5.00
CA ASN A 138 5.35 -29.82 -5.74
C ASN A 138 5.92 -31.21 -5.41
N GLY A 139 5.17 -32.00 -4.64
CA GLY A 139 5.67 -33.27 -4.10
C GLY A 139 6.93 -33.04 -3.26
N ASP A 140 8.04 -33.68 -3.62
CA ASP A 140 9.34 -33.52 -2.96
C ASP A 140 10.21 -32.39 -3.53
N GLN A 141 9.81 -31.78 -4.66
CA GLN A 141 10.60 -30.77 -5.34
C GLN A 141 10.14 -29.33 -5.04
N PHE A 142 11.04 -28.38 -5.28
CA PHE A 142 10.75 -26.95 -5.30
C PHE A 142 10.94 -26.46 -6.73
N ILE A 143 9.87 -25.92 -7.32
CA ILE A 143 9.89 -25.41 -8.69
C ILE A 143 10.03 -23.89 -8.62
N GLU A 144 11.09 -23.34 -9.20
CA GLU A 144 11.25 -21.88 -9.33
C GLU A 144 10.28 -21.35 -10.39
N THR A 145 9.53 -20.32 -10.04
CA THR A 145 8.58 -19.64 -10.93
C THR A 145 8.49 -18.16 -10.58
N GLN A 146 7.60 -17.43 -11.26
CA GLN A 146 7.35 -16.02 -11.02
C GLN A 146 5.92 -15.80 -10.52
N MET A 147 5.78 -14.90 -9.56
CA MET A 147 4.51 -14.39 -9.06
C MET A 147 4.31 -12.97 -9.60
N LYS A 148 3.16 -12.76 -10.24
CA LYS A 148 2.68 -11.46 -10.69
C LYS A 148 1.63 -10.96 -9.69
N VAL A 149 1.74 -9.68 -9.31
CA VAL A 149 0.78 -9.02 -8.43
C VAL A 149 0.29 -7.74 -9.10
N SER A 150 -1.00 -7.68 -9.40
CA SER A 150 -1.68 -6.52 -9.97
C SER A 150 -2.50 -5.82 -8.89
N ILE A 151 -2.56 -4.49 -8.91
CA ILE A 151 -3.23 -3.70 -7.89
C ILE A 151 -4.37 -2.89 -8.51
N SER A 152 -5.56 -2.96 -7.91
CA SER A 152 -6.66 -2.04 -8.20
C SER A 152 -7.00 -1.21 -6.97
N ARG A 153 -7.11 0.10 -7.15
CA ARG A 153 -7.48 1.08 -6.12
C ARG A 153 -8.34 2.17 -6.74
#